data_AF-A0A3Q8I312-F1
#
_entry.id   AF-A0A3Q8I312-F1
#
_cell.length_a   1.000
_cell.length_b   1.000
_cell.length_c   1.000
_cell.angle_alpha   90.00
_cell.angle_beta   90.00
_cell.angle_gamma   90.00
#
_symmetry.space_group_name_H-M   'P 1'
#
loop_
_entity.id
_entity.type
_entity.pdbx_description
1 polymer ?
#
loop_
_entity_poly.entity_id
_entity_poly.type
_entity_poly.pdbx_seq_one_letter_code
_entity_poly.pdbx_strand_id
1 'polypeptide(L)'
;MRTFIDTPLWNRPAAELSWRYYLGAERGDVSPYAAPARAHRLAGLPPTYIGTSDQDPVRDEGILYALRLAEAGVSVELHHFPGTFHGSNVLAPDAAVSRRQQAELHAALRRALTRVL
;
A
#
# COMPACT_ATOMS: atom_id res chain seq x y z
N MET A 1 -8.63 -6.64 -6.88
CA MET A 1 -8.62 -5.80 -8.11
C MET A 1 -9.92 -5.97 -8.92
N ARG A 2 -11.06 -5.46 -8.44
CA ARG A 2 -12.36 -5.58 -9.17
C ARG A 2 -12.85 -4.26 -9.76
N THR A 3 -12.53 -3.13 -9.13
CA THR A 3 -13.11 -1.81 -9.46
C THR A 3 -12.21 -0.95 -10.36
N PHE A 4 -10.90 -0.97 -10.14
CA PHE A 4 -9.93 -0.13 -10.86
C PHE A 4 -9.19 -0.97 -11.90
N ILE A 5 -9.74 -0.97 -13.12
CA ILE A 5 -9.29 -1.89 -14.17
C ILE A 5 -8.29 -1.21 -15.10
N ASP A 6 -8.59 0.01 -15.53
CA ASP A 6 -7.84 0.76 -16.54
C ASP A 6 -7.45 2.14 -16.00
N THR A 7 -6.66 2.13 -14.95
CA THR A 7 -6.17 3.34 -14.26
C THR A 7 -4.82 3.80 -14.84
N PRO A 8 -4.49 5.10 -14.74
CA PRO A 8 -3.20 5.60 -15.22
C PRO A 8 -2.02 4.93 -14.50
N LEU A 9 -0.91 4.74 -15.23
CA LEU A 9 0.35 4.13 -14.78
C LEU A 9 0.27 2.66 -14.36
N TRP A 10 -0.50 2.36 -13.32
CA TRP A 10 -0.72 1.00 -12.83
C TRP A 10 -2.18 0.61 -13.04
N ASN A 11 -2.41 -0.54 -13.68
CA ASN A 11 -3.74 -1.03 -14.01
C ASN A 11 -3.83 -2.54 -13.78
N ARG A 12 -5.04 -3.11 -13.85
CA ARG A 12 -5.25 -4.53 -13.57
C ARG A 12 -4.48 -5.45 -14.52
N PRO A 13 -4.48 -5.26 -15.85
CA PRO A 13 -3.70 -6.12 -16.75
C PRO A 13 -2.20 -6.14 -16.42
N ALA A 14 -1.62 -4.98 -16.09
CA ALA A 14 -0.22 -4.88 -15.68
C ALA A 14 0.02 -5.61 -14.35
N ALA A 15 -0.87 -5.44 -13.37
CA ALA A 15 -0.76 -6.12 -12.09
C ALA A 15 -0.87 -7.65 -12.22
N GLU A 16 -1.83 -8.14 -13.00
CA GLU A 16 -1.96 -9.57 -13.31
C GLU A 16 -0.68 -10.10 -13.97
N LEU A 17 -0.15 -9.39 -14.97
CA LEU A 17 1.10 -9.80 -15.63
C LEU A 17 2.29 -9.79 -14.66
N SER A 18 2.40 -8.79 -13.79
CA SER A 18 3.43 -8.70 -12.75
C SER A 18 3.37 -9.91 -11.81
N TRP A 19 2.19 -10.27 -11.30
CA TRP A 19 2.00 -11.46 -10.48
C TRP A 19 2.36 -12.75 -11.22
N ARG A 20 2.01 -12.85 -12.51
CA ARG A 20 2.37 -14.01 -13.35
C ARG A 20 3.88 -14.19 -13.48
N TYR A 21 4.62 -13.10 -13.65
CA TYR A 21 6.07 -13.15 -13.75
C TYR A 21 6.74 -13.36 -12.40
N TYR A 22 6.22 -12.77 -11.33
CA TYR A 22 6.79 -12.88 -10.00
C TYR A 22 6.62 -14.28 -9.40
N LEU A 23 5.44 -14.88 -9.53
CA LEU A 23 5.15 -16.21 -8.97
C LEU A 23 5.46 -17.37 -9.92
N GLY A 24 5.61 -17.09 -11.21
CA GLY A 24 5.80 -18.12 -12.23
C GLY A 24 4.63 -19.12 -12.29
N ALA A 25 4.96 -20.40 -12.25
CA ALA A 25 3.98 -21.50 -12.31
C ALA A 25 3.25 -21.73 -10.97
N GLU A 26 3.81 -21.28 -9.84
CA GLU A 26 3.24 -21.47 -8.51
C GLU A 26 2.17 -20.42 -8.21
N ARG A 27 0.94 -20.70 -8.66
CA ARG A 27 -0.22 -19.80 -8.47
C ARG A 27 -1.21 -20.27 -7.41
N GLY A 28 -0.83 -21.33 -6.70
CA GLY A 28 -1.61 -21.91 -5.62
C GLY A 28 -1.48 -21.08 -4.34
N ASP A 29 -0.89 -21.67 -3.31
CA ASP A 29 -0.70 -20.99 -2.04
C ASP A 29 0.39 -19.91 -2.15
N VAL A 30 -0.03 -18.65 -2.26
CA VAL A 30 0.89 -17.51 -2.40
C VAL A 30 1.52 -17.21 -1.05
N SER A 31 2.85 -17.35 -0.99
CA SER A 31 3.65 -17.06 0.20
C SER A 31 3.32 -15.70 0.84
N PRO A 32 3.28 -15.58 2.17
CA PRO A 32 3.09 -14.31 2.85
C PRO A 32 4.25 -13.31 2.61
N TYR A 33 5.41 -13.78 2.14
CA TYR A 33 6.49 -12.87 1.71
C TYR A 33 6.19 -12.18 0.38
N ALA A 34 5.29 -12.76 -0.43
CA ALA A 34 4.75 -12.15 -1.64
C ALA A 34 3.49 -11.34 -1.35
N ALA A 35 2.58 -11.90 -0.54
CA ALA A 35 1.29 -11.29 -0.18
C ALA A 35 1.17 -11.14 1.35
N PRO A 36 1.75 -10.09 1.96
CA PRO A 36 1.90 -9.96 3.42
C PRO A 36 0.56 -9.90 4.17
N ALA A 37 -0.51 -9.44 3.53
CA ALA A 37 -1.86 -9.51 4.09
C ALA A 37 -2.36 -10.95 4.36
N ARG A 38 -1.71 -11.97 3.81
CA ARG A 38 -2.04 -13.38 4.06
C ARG A 38 -1.27 -14.01 5.22
N ALA A 39 -0.32 -13.28 5.83
CA ALA A 39 0.45 -13.82 6.94
C ALA A 39 -0.44 -14.21 8.13
N HIS A 40 -0.14 -15.36 8.74
CA HIS A 40 -0.85 -15.85 9.93
C HIS A 40 -0.50 -15.09 11.20
N ARG A 41 0.72 -14.52 11.28
CA ARG A 41 1.20 -13.78 12.45
C ARG A 41 1.72 -12.42 12.04
N LEU A 42 1.01 -11.37 12.45
CA LEU A 42 1.38 -9.97 12.23
C LEU A 42 1.75 -9.24 13.53
N ALA A 43 1.50 -9.86 14.69
CA ALA A 43 1.83 -9.29 15.99
C ALA A 43 3.35 -9.12 16.15
N GLY A 44 3.75 -8.00 16.75
CA GLY A 44 5.15 -7.65 16.99
C GLY A 44 5.88 -7.03 15.79
N LEU A 45 5.18 -6.77 14.68
CA LEU A 45 5.72 -5.96 13.59
C LEU A 45 5.86 -4.48 14.02
N PRO A 46 6.78 -3.72 13.40
CA PRO A 46 6.99 -2.31 13.75
C PRO A 46 5.74 -1.44 13.52
N PRO A 47 5.64 -0.27 14.19
CA PRO A 47 4.65 0.74 13.84
C PRO A 47 4.70 1.06 12.35
N THR A 48 3.53 1.09 11.71
CA THR A 48 3.43 1.09 10.24
C THR A 48 2.60 2.27 9.75
N TYR A 49 3.10 2.98 8.73
CA TYR A 49 2.35 3.96 7.95
C TYR A 49 1.98 3.36 6.59
N ILE A 50 0.72 3.48 6.18
CA ILE A 50 0.21 3.02 4.88
C ILE A 50 -0.58 4.15 4.21
N GLY A 51 -0.15 4.56 3.02
CA GLY A 51 -0.89 5.47 2.16
C GLY A 51 -1.56 4.71 1.01
N THR A 52 -2.82 5.01 0.72
CA THR A 52 -3.58 4.40 -0.38
C THR A 52 -4.15 5.46 -1.30
N SER A 53 -4.19 5.15 -2.60
CA SER A 53 -4.80 6.00 -3.61
C SER A 53 -6.25 5.61 -3.88
N ASP A 54 -7.06 6.58 -4.30
CA ASP A 54 -8.49 6.41 -4.60
C ASP A 54 -8.75 5.42 -5.73
N GLN A 55 -8.17 5.71 -6.89
CA GLN A 55 -8.32 4.95 -8.13
C GLN A 55 -7.08 4.09 -8.36
N ASP A 56 -6.91 3.05 -7.55
CA ASP A 56 -5.74 2.18 -7.58
C ASP A 56 -6.15 0.70 -7.45
N PRO A 57 -5.77 -0.19 -8.39
CA PRO A 57 -6.02 -1.62 -8.29
C PRO A 57 -5.60 -2.24 -6.94
N VAL A 58 -4.54 -1.72 -6.32
CA VAL A 58 -3.99 -2.23 -5.05
C VAL A 58 -4.56 -1.51 -3.80
N ARG A 59 -5.55 -0.63 -3.96
CA ARG A 59 -6.14 0.12 -2.83
C ARG A 59 -6.66 -0.81 -1.74
N ASP A 60 -7.56 -1.73 -2.10
CA ASP A 60 -8.29 -2.53 -1.13
C ASP A 60 -7.36 -3.51 -0.38
N GLU A 61 -6.30 -4.00 -1.04
CA GLU A 61 -5.29 -4.87 -0.39
C GLU A 61 -4.40 -4.09 0.59
N GLY A 62 -4.05 -2.84 0.28
CA GLY A 62 -3.34 -1.95 1.21
C GLY A 62 -4.19 -1.65 2.45
N ILE A 63 -5.48 -1.35 2.27
CA ILE A 63 -6.43 -1.14 3.37
C ILE A 63 -6.57 -2.42 4.21
N LEU A 64 -6.75 -3.58 3.56
CA LEU A 64 -6.87 -4.86 4.26
C LEU A 64 -5.64 -5.16 5.11
N TYR A 65 -4.43 -4.89 4.60
CA TYR A 65 -3.21 -5.11 5.36
C TYR A 65 -3.13 -4.21 6.60
N ALA A 66 -3.48 -2.93 6.46
CA ALA A 66 -3.54 -1.99 7.57
C ALA A 66 -4.50 -2.44 8.67
N LEU A 67 -5.70 -2.89 8.28
CA LEU A 67 -6.70 -3.40 9.23
C LEU A 67 -6.19 -4.63 9.98
N ARG A 68 -5.60 -5.60 9.27
CA ARG A 68 -5.04 -6.82 9.89
C ARG A 68 -3.87 -6.53 10.83
N LEU A 69 -3.03 -5.56 10.49
CA LEU A 69 -1.95 -5.10 11.38
C LEU A 69 -2.54 -4.50 12.66
N ALA A 70 -3.56 -3.65 12.55
CA ALA A 70 -4.23 -3.04 13.70
C ALA A 70 -4.92 -4.09 14.58
N GLU A 71 -5.63 -5.06 13.99
CA GLU A 71 -6.23 -6.20 14.69
C GLU A 71 -5.19 -7.04 15.44
N ALA A 72 -3.98 -7.16 14.90
CA ALA A 72 -2.86 -7.84 15.55
C ALA A 72 -2.13 -7.01 16.62
N GLY A 73 -2.64 -5.81 16.94
CA GLY A 73 -2.09 -4.92 17.97
C GLY A 73 -0.90 -4.07 17.51
N VAL A 74 -0.63 -3.99 16.20
CA VAL A 74 0.39 -3.09 15.65
C VAL A 74 -0.17 -1.66 15.60
N SER A 75 0.66 -0.67 15.96
CA SER A 75 0.30 0.75 15.77
C SER A 75 0.33 1.09 14.29
N VAL A 76 -0.82 1.48 13.72
CA VAL A 76 -0.99 1.72 12.29
C VAL A 76 -1.55 3.11 12.02
N GLU A 77 -0.94 3.82 11.08
CA GLU A 77 -1.44 5.06 10.49
C GLU A 77 -1.85 4.77 9.04
N LEU A 78 -3.16 4.75 8.75
CA LEU A 78 -3.71 4.51 7.41
C LEU A 78 -4.28 5.80 6.84
N HIS A 79 -3.75 6.24 5.70
CA HIS A 79 -4.20 7.44 5.00
C HIS A 79 -4.74 7.09 3.62
N HIS A 80 -5.92 7.61 3.30
CA HIS A 80 -6.53 7.50 1.98
C HIS A 80 -6.51 8.86 1.29
N PHE A 81 -6.05 8.92 0.04
CA PHE A 81 -5.93 10.16 -0.72
C PHE A 81 -6.99 10.18 -1.85
N PRO A 82 -8.10 10.92 -1.70
CA PRO A 82 -9.13 11.01 -2.74
C PRO A 82 -8.61 11.64 -4.04
N GLY A 83 -9.15 11.19 -5.17
CA GLY A 83 -8.80 11.72 -6.50
C GLY A 83 -7.40 11.36 -7.00
N THR A 84 -6.68 10.49 -6.30
CA THR A 84 -5.36 10.01 -6.73
C THR A 84 -5.45 8.65 -7.42
N PHE A 85 -4.36 8.27 -8.07
CA PHE A 85 -4.15 6.94 -8.64
C PHE A 85 -2.75 6.45 -8.24
N HIS A 86 -2.38 5.24 -8.65
CA HIS A 86 -1.08 4.68 -8.33
C HIS A 86 0.06 5.58 -8.85
N GLY A 87 0.98 6.01 -7.97
CA GLY A 87 2.12 6.86 -8.36
C GLY A 87 1.76 8.30 -8.75
N SER A 88 0.54 8.78 -8.48
CA SER A 88 0.14 10.16 -8.81
C SER A 88 1.01 11.23 -8.14
N ASN A 89 1.59 10.93 -6.98
CA ASN A 89 2.55 11.80 -6.28
C ASN A 89 3.84 12.03 -7.08
N VAL A 90 4.21 11.09 -7.95
CA VAL A 90 5.38 11.18 -8.83
C VAL A 90 5.01 11.84 -10.16
N LEU A 91 3.87 11.48 -10.75
CA LEU A 91 3.45 12.00 -12.06
C LEU A 91 2.83 13.40 -11.99
N ALA A 92 2.27 13.79 -10.85
CA ALA A 92 1.69 15.11 -10.61
C ALA A 92 2.19 15.69 -9.28
N PRO A 93 3.50 15.98 -9.15
CA PRO A 93 4.11 16.39 -7.88
C PRO A 93 3.56 17.74 -7.37
N ASP A 94 3.11 18.60 -8.28
CA ASP A 94 2.55 19.92 -7.96
C ASP A 94 1.05 19.90 -7.63
N ALA A 95 0.39 18.74 -7.69
CA ALA A 95 -0.99 18.65 -7.20
C ALA A 95 -1.00 18.82 -5.67
N ALA A 96 -2.00 19.56 -5.15
CA ALA A 96 -2.10 19.80 -3.70
C ALA A 96 -2.18 18.49 -2.89
N VAL A 97 -2.90 17.49 -3.41
CA VAL A 97 -3.01 16.17 -2.79
C VAL A 97 -1.67 15.40 -2.79
N SER A 98 -0.88 15.51 -3.86
CA SER A 98 0.45 14.91 -3.95
C SER A 98 1.41 15.52 -2.92
N ARG A 99 1.44 16.85 -2.82
CA ARG A 99 2.24 17.54 -1.79
C ARG A 99 1.83 17.13 -0.37
N ARG A 100 0.51 17.01 -0.12
CA ARG A 100 -0.01 16.52 1.17
C ARG A 100 0.48 15.10 1.46
N GLN A 101 0.33 14.18 0.51
CA GLN A 101 0.79 12.79 0.65
C GLN A 101 2.29 12.69 0.98
N GLN A 102 3.13 13.48 0.28
CA GLN A 102 4.56 13.52 0.54
C GLN A 102 4.89 14.09 1.93
N ALA A 103 4.23 15.19 2.31
CA ALA A 103 4.44 15.81 3.62
C ALA A 103 4.06 14.86 4.77
N GLU A 104 2.94 14.14 4.64
CA GLU A 104 2.49 13.17 5.64
C GLU A 104 3.45 11.98 5.77
N LEU A 105 3.90 11.40 4.65
CA LEU A 105 4.91 10.34 4.66
C LEU A 105 6.21 10.79 5.32
N HIS A 106 6.72 11.98 4.97
CA HIS A 106 7.93 12.53 5.57
C HIS A 106 7.76 12.78 7.08
N ALA A 107 6.59 13.26 7.50
CA ALA A 107 6.30 13.45 8.92
C ALA A 107 6.26 12.12 9.67
N ALA A 108 5.65 11.08 9.10
CA ALA A 108 5.63 9.73 9.67
C ALA A 108 7.04 9.17 9.81
N LEU A 109 7.88 9.29 8.78
CA LEU A 109 9.28 8.87 8.82
C LEU A 109 10.08 9.64 9.88
N ARG A 110 9.93 10.97 9.96
CA ARG A 110 10.57 11.76 11.01
C ARG A 110 10.18 11.26 12.40
N ARG A 111 8.88 11.11 12.68
CA ARG A 111 8.39 10.58 13.97
C ARG A 111 8.97 9.21 14.29
N ALA A 112 9.05 8.32 13.29
CA ALA A 112 9.58 6.98 13.45
C ALA A 112 11.08 7.00 13.78
N LEU A 113 11.87 7.82 13.08
CA LEU A 113 13.33 7.86 13.23
C LEU A 113 13.80 8.68 14.44
N THR A 114 13.04 9.68 14.88
CA THR A 114 13.38 10.49 16.06
C THR A 114 12.93 9.86 17.38
N ARG A 115 12.10 8.82 17.35
CA ARG A 115 11.67 8.06 18.54
C ARG A 115 12.61 6.91 18.91
N VAL A 116 13.69 6.70 18.15
CA VAL A 116 14.67 5.61 18.38
C VAL A 116 15.85 6.06 19.26
N LEU A 117 15.74 7.19 19.96
CA LEU A 117 16.63 7.62 21.04
C LEU A 117 15.79 7.96 22.27
#